data_AF-A0A257PT49-F1
#
_entry.id   AF-A0A257PT49-F1
#
_cell.length_a   1.000
_cell.length_b   1.000
_cell.length_c   1.000
_cell.angle_alpha   90.00
_cell.angle_beta   90.00
_cell.angle_gamma   90.00
#
_symmetry.space_group_name_H-M   'P 1'
#
loop_
_entity.id
_entity.type
_entity.pdbx_description
1 polymer ?
#
loop_
_entity_poly.entity_id
_entity_poly.type
_entity_poly.pdbx_seq_one_letter_code
_entity_poly.pdbx_strand_id
1 'polypeptide(L)'
;MDSLHQIIPFAGVLLSFAVLPGLAPRLWHRRMAAIIGFWVALGFILQSVSEGASGALLELWQISFAEFLPFIVLLLALYALGGGIGIRGGPWGRPWGNFLLLVAGTILASIMGTIGASLLLIHPLLSANGHRFEKRHLILAFIIL
;
A
#
# COMPACT_ATOMS: atom_id res chain seq x y z
N MET A 1 -25.18 -4.28 -18.06
CA MET A 1 -24.85 -5.55 -17.36
C MET A 1 -23.33 -5.72 -17.30
N ASP A 2 -22.62 -4.58 -17.23
CA ASP A 2 -21.22 -4.49 -17.65
C ASP A 2 -20.24 -4.46 -16.47
N SER A 3 -20.76 -4.48 -15.24
CA SER A 3 -19.92 -4.48 -14.04
C SER A 3 -19.47 -5.86 -13.60
N LEU A 4 -20.23 -6.93 -13.92
CA LEU A 4 -19.95 -8.27 -13.40
C LEU A 4 -18.66 -8.88 -13.95
N HIS A 5 -18.32 -8.60 -15.22
CA HIS A 5 -17.12 -9.14 -15.84
C HIS A 5 -15.82 -8.56 -15.26
N GLN A 6 -15.85 -7.32 -14.75
CA GLN A 6 -14.70 -6.70 -14.07
C GLN A 6 -14.60 -7.13 -12.60
N ILE A 7 -15.74 -7.38 -11.95
CA ILE A 7 -15.77 -7.80 -10.53
C ILE A 7 -15.16 -9.18 -10.33
N ILE A 8 -15.38 -10.12 -11.25
CA ILE A 8 -14.88 -11.51 -11.15
C ILE A 8 -13.35 -11.58 -10.99
N PRO A 9 -12.53 -11.02 -11.90
CA PRO A 9 -11.07 -11.09 -11.77
C PRO A 9 -10.57 -10.32 -10.54
N PHE A 10 -11.19 -9.18 -10.22
CA PHE A 10 -10.85 -8.42 -9.02
C PHE A 10 -11.11 -9.20 -7.73
N ALA A 11 -12.32 -9.74 -7.58
CA ALA A 11 -12.70 -10.59 -6.44
C ALA A 11 -11.84 -11.85 -6.38
N GLY A 12 -11.48 -12.43 -7.54
CA GLY A 12 -10.57 -13.57 -7.63
C GLY A 12 -9.17 -13.28 -7.07
N VAL A 13 -8.59 -12.12 -7.41
CA VAL A 13 -7.30 -11.67 -6.82
C VAL A 13 -7.43 -11.51 -5.31
N LEU A 14 -8.46 -10.78 -4.84
CA LEU A 14 -8.71 -10.54 -3.42
C LEU A 14 -8.88 -11.85 -2.62
N LEU A 15 -9.71 -12.76 -3.13
CA LEU A 15 -9.95 -14.06 -2.51
C LEU A 15 -8.66 -14.89 -2.48
N SER A 16 -7.87 -14.83 -3.56
CA SER A 16 -6.58 -15.51 -3.62
C SER A 16 -5.64 -15.02 -2.53
N PHE A 17 -5.53 -13.70 -2.32
CA PHE A 17 -4.73 -13.12 -1.25
C PHE A 17 -5.27 -13.41 0.15
N ALA A 18 -6.59 -13.44 0.33
CA ALA A 18 -7.21 -13.67 1.64
C ALA A 18 -7.14 -15.14 2.07
N VAL A 19 -7.31 -16.07 1.13
CA VAL A 19 -7.60 -17.49 1.44
C VAL A 19 -6.38 -18.39 1.23
N LEU A 20 -5.66 -18.24 0.11
CA LEU A 20 -4.59 -19.18 -0.27
C LEU A 20 -3.36 -19.16 0.65
N PRO A 21 -2.90 -18.02 1.20
CA PRO A 21 -1.81 -18.01 2.17
C PRO A 21 -2.13 -18.84 3.42
N GLY A 22 -3.40 -18.88 3.83
CA GLY A 22 -3.86 -19.63 5.00
C GLY A 22 -4.13 -21.12 4.71
N LEU A 23 -4.84 -21.43 3.62
CA LEU A 23 -5.21 -22.80 3.28
C LEU A 23 -4.09 -23.61 2.63
N ALA A 24 -3.27 -22.99 1.78
CA ALA A 24 -2.21 -23.68 1.04
C ALA A 24 -0.92 -22.84 0.96
N PRO A 25 -0.22 -22.63 2.09
CA PRO A 25 0.95 -21.75 2.14
C PRO A 25 2.04 -22.14 1.13
N ARG A 26 2.33 -23.44 0.98
CA ARG A 26 3.38 -23.93 0.05
C ARG A 26 3.04 -23.66 -1.41
N LEU A 27 1.76 -23.77 -1.78
CA LEU A 27 1.29 -23.48 -3.14
C LEU A 27 1.35 -21.97 -3.41
N TRP A 28 0.85 -21.17 -2.46
CA TRP A 28 0.87 -19.71 -2.55
C TRP A 28 2.30 -19.19 -2.75
N HIS A 29 3.24 -19.53 -1.88
CA HIS A 29 4.61 -19.03 -1.98
C HIS A 29 5.30 -19.43 -3.29
N ARG A 30 4.98 -20.60 -3.87
CA ARG A 30 5.59 -21.07 -5.11
C ARG A 30 4.90 -20.56 -6.38
N ARG A 31 3.58 -20.28 -6.32
CA ARG A 31 2.76 -19.97 -7.51
C ARG A 31 1.96 -18.68 -7.41
N MET A 32 2.20 -17.83 -6.42
CA MET A 32 1.52 -16.55 -6.23
C MET A 32 1.46 -15.75 -7.54
N ALA A 33 2.61 -15.55 -8.20
CA ALA A 33 2.70 -14.80 -9.45
C ALA A 33 1.87 -15.43 -10.58
N ALA A 34 1.82 -16.76 -10.67
CA ALA A 34 1.01 -17.44 -11.68
C ALA A 34 -0.50 -17.34 -11.40
N ILE A 35 -0.90 -17.44 -10.13
CA ILE A 35 -2.31 -17.33 -9.72
C ILE A 35 -2.83 -15.91 -9.94
N ILE A 36 -2.07 -14.90 -9.52
CA ILE A 36 -2.42 -13.50 -9.74
C ILE A 36 -2.38 -13.19 -11.24
N GLY A 37 -1.34 -13.62 -11.94
CA GLY A 37 -1.20 -13.45 -13.38
C GLY A 37 -2.37 -14.04 -14.17
N PHE A 38 -2.90 -15.19 -13.75
CA PHE A 38 -4.11 -15.77 -14.33
C PHE A 38 -5.31 -14.82 -14.20
N TRP A 39 -5.59 -14.28 -13.01
CA TRP A 39 -6.72 -13.38 -12.80
C TRP A 39 -6.56 -12.05 -13.56
N VAL A 40 -5.34 -11.51 -13.60
CA VAL A 40 -5.04 -10.29 -14.36
C VAL A 40 -5.21 -10.53 -15.86
N ALA A 41 -4.68 -11.64 -16.38
CA ALA A 41 -4.85 -12.01 -17.78
C ALA A 41 -6.32 -12.23 -18.14
N LEU A 42 -7.09 -12.87 -17.25
CA LEU A 42 -8.53 -13.04 -17.42
C LEU A 42 -9.24 -11.70 -17.48
N GLY A 43 -8.94 -10.76 -16.57
CA GLY A 43 -9.51 -9.40 -16.61
C GLY A 43 -9.18 -8.67 -17.91
N PHE A 44 -7.93 -8.74 -18.35
CA PHE A 44 -7.51 -8.15 -19.62
C PHE A 44 -8.23 -8.75 -20.83
N ILE A 45 -8.41 -10.08 -20.86
CA ILE A 45 -9.14 -10.77 -21.94
C ILE A 45 -10.61 -10.35 -21.93
N LEU A 46 -11.26 -10.32 -20.77
CA LEU A 46 -12.66 -9.91 -20.65
C LEU A 46 -12.86 -8.47 -21.16
N GLN A 47 -11.97 -7.56 -20.78
CA GLN A 47 -11.97 -6.17 -21.26
C GLN A 47 -11.71 -6.08 -22.78
N SER A 48 -10.80 -6.91 -23.30
CA SER A 48 -10.50 -6.95 -24.74
C SER A 48 -11.69 -7.46 -25.57
N VAL A 49 -12.56 -8.30 -24.99
CA VAL A 49 -13.77 -8.81 -25.66
C VAL A 49 -14.89 -7.78 -25.62
N SER A 50 -15.02 -6.98 -24.55
CA SER A 50 -16.08 -5.95 -24.43
C SER A 50 -15.78 -4.70 -25.26
N GLU A 51 -14.55 -4.19 -25.20
CA GLU A 51 -14.18 -2.88 -25.77
C GLU A 51 -13.16 -2.98 -26.93
N GLY A 52 -12.71 -4.20 -27.23
CA GLY A 52 -11.69 -4.46 -28.23
C GLY A 52 -10.27 -4.43 -27.64
N ALA A 53 -9.35 -5.14 -28.30
CA ALA A 53 -7.96 -5.27 -27.85
C ALA A 53 -7.22 -3.92 -27.78
N SER A 54 -7.53 -2.99 -28.69
CA SER A 54 -6.94 -1.65 -28.68
C SER A 54 -7.43 -0.80 -27.50
N GLY A 55 -8.72 -0.92 -27.13
CA GLY A 55 -9.29 -0.24 -25.97
C GLY A 55 -8.66 -0.73 -24.67
N ALA A 56 -8.62 -2.05 -24.47
CA ALA A 56 -8.01 -2.65 -23.28
C ALA A 56 -6.52 -2.34 -23.13
N LEU A 57 -5.76 -2.29 -24.22
CA LEU A 57 -4.35 -1.87 -24.20
C LEU A 57 -4.17 -0.40 -23.81
N LEU A 58 -5.03 0.48 -24.34
CA LEU A 58 -5.00 1.90 -24.00
C LEU A 58 -5.34 2.10 -22.52
N GLU A 59 -6.35 1.42 -22.01
CA GLU A 59 -6.74 1.47 -20.60
C GLU A 59 -5.61 0.96 -19.69
N LEU A 60 -5.01 -0.19 -20.02
CA LEU A 60 -3.86 -0.72 -19.29
C LEU A 60 -2.69 0.28 -19.28
N TRP A 61 -2.42 0.92 -20.41
CA TRP A 61 -1.40 1.96 -20.52
C TRP A 61 -1.71 3.17 -19.63
N GLN A 62 -2.94 3.68 -19.70
CA GLN A 62 -3.41 4.81 -18.90
C GLN A 62 -3.28 4.50 -17.40
N ILE A 63 -3.83 3.37 -16.93
CA ILE A 63 -3.76 2.97 -15.52
C ILE A 63 -2.29 2.82 -15.08
N SER A 64 -1.45 2.16 -15.88
CA SER A 64 -0.06 1.89 -15.51
C SER A 64 0.80 3.16 -15.45
N PHE A 65 0.67 4.06 -16.43
CA PHE A 65 1.56 5.21 -16.56
C PHE A 65 0.99 6.51 -16.01
N ALA A 66 -0.32 6.73 -16.12
CA ALA A 66 -0.95 7.97 -15.66
C ALA A 66 -1.36 7.90 -14.18
N GLU A 67 -1.62 6.70 -13.65
CA GLU A 67 -2.09 6.53 -12.27
C GLU A 67 -1.06 5.82 -11.39
N PHE A 68 -0.64 4.62 -11.80
CA PHE A 68 0.19 3.76 -10.97
C PHE A 68 1.63 4.25 -10.85
N LEU A 69 2.25 4.69 -11.95
CA LEU A 69 3.62 5.19 -11.92
C LEU A 69 3.75 6.50 -11.10
N PRO A 70 2.88 7.52 -11.25
CA PRO A 70 2.92 8.71 -10.40
C PRO A 70 2.67 8.40 -8.94
N PHE A 71 1.77 7.44 -8.65
CA PHE A 71 1.57 6.96 -7.29
C PHE A 71 2.85 6.36 -6.70
N ILE A 72 3.58 5.49 -7.42
CA ILE A 72 4.88 4.96 -6.96
C ILE A 72 5.88 6.09 -6.71
N VAL A 73 5.98 7.05 -7.63
CA VAL A 73 6.89 8.20 -7.49
C VAL A 73 6.53 9.03 -6.25
N LEU A 74 5.23 9.24 -6.00
CA LEU A 74 4.74 9.91 -4.80
C LEU A 74 5.13 9.15 -3.52
N LEU A 75 4.90 7.83 -3.48
CA LEU A 75 5.31 7.00 -2.33
C LEU A 75 6.82 7.07 -2.08
N LEU A 76 7.63 7.02 -3.15
CA LEU A 76 9.08 7.14 -3.07
C LEU A 76 9.49 8.52 -2.56
N ALA A 77 8.85 9.58 -3.05
CA ALA A 77 9.11 10.95 -2.60
C ALA A 77 8.78 11.11 -1.11
N LEU A 78 7.61 10.62 -0.66
CA LEU A 78 7.22 10.67 0.76
C LEU A 78 8.20 9.90 1.65
N TYR A 79 8.61 8.70 1.22
CA TYR A 79 9.61 7.90 1.93
C TYR A 79 10.96 8.61 2.02
N ALA A 80 11.46 9.15 0.90
CA ALA A 80 12.75 9.85 0.85
C ALA A 80 12.74 11.15 1.65
N LEU A 81 11.67 11.95 1.54
CA LEU A 81 11.47 13.16 2.34
C LEU A 81 11.38 12.82 3.83
N GLY A 82 10.62 11.78 4.17
CA GLY A 82 10.50 11.28 5.54
C GLY A 82 11.85 10.93 6.16
N GLY A 83 12.72 10.23 5.40
CA GLY A 83 14.09 9.93 5.80
C GLY A 83 14.96 11.16 6.07
N GLY A 84 14.67 12.30 5.43
CA GLY A 84 15.35 13.58 5.66
C GLY A 84 14.86 14.36 6.88
N ILE A 85 13.74 13.98 7.49
CA ILE A 85 13.17 14.68 8.65
C ILE A 85 13.96 14.32 9.91
N GLY A 86 14.87 15.20 10.31
CA GLY A 86 15.62 15.09 11.57
C GLY A 86 14.88 15.72 12.74
N ILE A 87 14.38 14.90 13.66
CA ILE A 87 13.81 15.38 14.93
C ILE A 87 14.94 15.55 15.95
N ARG A 88 15.15 16.79 16.47
CA ARG A 88 16.13 17.10 17.52
C ARG A 88 15.51 17.94 18.63
N GLY A 89 15.73 17.56 19.89
CA GLY A 89 15.21 18.24 21.08
C GLY A 89 13.69 18.14 21.24
N GLY A 90 13.16 18.16 22.47
CA GLY A 90 11.71 18.02 22.77
C GLY A 90 11.34 16.71 23.48
N PRO A 91 10.04 16.45 23.76
CA PRO A 91 9.58 15.28 24.51
C PRO A 91 9.54 13.98 23.69
N TRP A 92 10.24 13.94 22.55
CA TRP A 92 10.19 12.84 21.60
C TRP A 92 10.68 11.52 22.23
N GLY A 93 9.95 10.44 21.94
CA GLY A 93 10.15 9.12 22.55
C GLY A 93 9.67 8.99 24.01
N ARG A 94 9.02 10.02 24.56
CA ARG A 94 8.14 9.92 25.74
C ARG A 94 6.68 9.72 25.31
N PRO A 95 5.80 9.23 26.19
CA PRO A 95 4.40 8.96 25.83
C PRO A 95 3.68 10.15 25.19
N TRP A 96 3.87 11.35 25.73
CA TRP A 96 3.26 12.57 25.19
C TRP A 96 3.77 12.93 23.79
N GLY A 97 5.08 12.81 23.54
CA GLY A 97 5.65 13.08 22.21
C GLY A 97 5.17 12.08 21.16
N ASN A 98 5.04 10.80 21.53
CA ASN A 98 4.51 9.78 20.63
C ASN A 98 3.01 9.95 20.38
N PHE A 99 2.24 10.37 21.39
CA PHE A 99 0.83 10.72 21.20
C PHE A 99 0.67 11.86 20.19
N LEU A 100 1.50 12.91 20.28
CA LEU A 100 1.48 14.00 19.29
C LEU A 100 1.86 13.53 17.88
N LEU A 101 2.85 12.65 17.75
CA LEU A 101 3.21 12.05 16.45
C LEU A 101 2.04 11.22 15.88
N LEU A 102 1.32 10.47 16.71
CA LEU A 102 0.15 9.71 16.29
C LEU A 102 -0.98 10.63 15.84
N VAL A 103 -1.31 11.67 16.61
CA VAL A 103 -2.33 12.66 16.22
C VAL A 103 -1.98 13.34 14.90
N ALA A 104 -0.72 13.75 14.72
CA ALA A 104 -0.25 14.31 13.45
C ALA A 104 -0.38 13.29 12.31
N GLY A 105 -0.04 12.03 12.58
CA GLY A 105 -0.25 10.90 11.66
C GLY A 105 -1.71 10.74 11.26
N THR A 106 -2.66 10.80 12.20
CA THR A 106 -4.09 10.68 11.93
C THR A 106 -4.58 11.82 11.03
N ILE A 107 -4.15 13.05 11.32
CA ILE A 107 -4.51 14.22 10.50
C ILE A 107 -3.96 14.07 9.08
N LEU A 108 -2.68 13.67 8.95
CA LEU A 108 -2.08 13.43 7.64
C LEU A 108 -2.77 12.27 6.90
N ALA A 109 -3.09 11.18 7.61
CA ALA A 109 -3.76 10.02 7.03
C ALA A 109 -5.16 10.38 6.49
N SER A 110 -5.87 11.30 7.14
CA SER A 110 -7.15 11.80 6.63
C SER A 110 -7.02 12.60 5.31
N ILE A 111 -5.84 13.13 5.00
CA ILE A 111 -5.60 13.97 3.81
C ILE A 111 -5.00 13.13 2.67
N MET A 112 -3.98 12.32 2.95
CA MET A 112 -3.20 11.59 1.94
C MET A 112 -3.30 10.05 2.06
N GLY A 113 -4.10 9.54 2.98
CA GLY A 113 -4.20 8.11 3.28
C GLY A 113 -3.15 7.62 4.28
N THR A 114 -3.44 6.47 4.91
CA THR A 114 -2.59 5.86 5.95
C THR A 114 -1.23 5.43 5.44
N ILE A 115 -1.14 4.97 4.18
CA ILE A 115 0.11 4.59 3.53
C ILE A 115 1.03 5.81 3.37
N GLY A 116 0.50 6.92 2.85
CA GLY A 116 1.28 8.15 2.63
C GLY A 116 1.77 8.76 3.94
N ALA A 117 0.89 8.89 4.92
CA ALA A 117 1.25 9.38 6.26
C ALA A 117 2.29 8.48 6.93
N SER A 118 2.15 7.16 6.79
CA SER A 118 3.10 6.19 7.34
C SER A 118 4.48 6.33 6.72
N LEU A 119 4.58 6.40 5.39
CA LEU A 119 5.86 6.53 4.69
C LEU A 119 6.60 7.83 5.05
N LEU A 120 5.87 8.92 5.24
CA LEU A 120 6.46 10.21 5.60
C LEU A 120 7.01 10.23 7.04
N LEU A 121 6.29 9.64 7.99
CA LEU A 121 6.59 9.79 9.43
C LEU A 121 7.30 8.59 10.06
N ILE A 122 7.45 7.46 9.34
CA ILE A 122 8.10 6.27 9.90
C ILE A 122 9.53 6.56 10.38
N HIS A 123 10.32 7.30 9.60
CA HIS A 123 11.67 7.69 9.95
C HIS A 123 11.73 8.63 11.17
N PRO A 124 10.95 9.73 11.21
CA PRO A 124 10.77 10.55 12.41
C PRO A 124 10.43 9.75 13.67
N LEU A 125 9.46 8.84 13.57
CA LEU A 125 8.98 8.02 14.69
C LEU A 125 10.07 7.06 15.20
N LEU A 126 10.80 6.42 14.28
CA LEU A 126 11.94 5.56 14.62
C LEU A 126 13.10 6.33 15.25
N SER A 127 13.42 7.51 14.70
CA SER A 127 14.47 8.40 15.19
C SER A 127 14.16 8.92 16.60
N ALA A 128 12.94 9.42 16.82
CA ALA A 128 12.43 9.87 18.11
C ALA A 128 12.52 8.78 19.20
N ASN A 129 12.25 7.53 18.83
CA ASN A 129 12.28 6.38 19.74
C ASN A 129 13.61 5.63 19.68
N GLY A 130 14.66 6.19 19.07
CA GLY A 130 16.00 5.60 18.88
C GLY A 130 16.56 4.86 20.09
N HIS A 131 16.35 5.42 21.28
CA HIS A 131 16.87 4.93 22.57
C HIS A 131 16.12 3.75 23.19
N ARG A 132 14.91 3.41 22.72
CA ARG A 132 14.12 2.31 23.30
C ARG A 132 14.54 0.95 22.75
N PHE A 133 14.53 -0.08 23.59
CA PHE A 133 14.82 -1.45 23.14
C PHE A 133 13.66 -2.04 22.33
N GLU A 134 12.42 -1.86 22.80
CA GLU A 134 11.21 -2.39 22.14
C GLU A 134 10.38 -1.24 21.57
N LYS A 135 10.20 -1.24 20.24
CA LYS A 135 9.50 -0.18 19.48
C LYS A 135 8.42 -0.73 18.55
N ARG A 136 8.25 -2.06 18.46
CA ARG A 136 7.35 -2.68 17.47
C ARG A 136 5.89 -2.25 17.67
N HIS A 137 5.44 -2.17 18.92
CA HIS A 137 4.08 -1.74 19.25
C HIS A 137 3.77 -0.31 18.75
N LEU A 138 4.75 0.59 18.78
CA LEU A 138 4.61 1.96 18.26
C LEU A 138 4.51 1.98 16.73
N ILE A 139 5.34 1.20 16.05
CA ILE A 139 5.31 1.10 14.58
C ILE A 139 3.98 0.47 14.12
N LEU A 140 3.54 -0.60 14.78
CA LEU A 140 2.28 -1.27 14.47
C LEU A 140 1.08 -0.35 14.74
N ALA A 141 1.05 0.32 15.89
CA ALA A 141 -0.01 1.28 16.21
C ALA A 141 -0.06 2.45 15.20
N PHE A 142 1.09 2.85 14.66
CA PHE A 142 1.18 3.92 13.68
C PHE A 142 0.73 3.50 12.28
N ILE A 143 1.10 2.29 11.83
CA ILE A 143 0.75 1.79 10.48
C ILE A 143 -0.74 1.43 10.37
N ILE A 144 -1.36 0.96 11.45
CA ILE A 144 -2.77 0.50 11.48
C ILE A 144 -3.75 1.66 11.77
N LEU A 145 -3.23 2.88 11.96
CA LEU A 145 -3.98 4.09 12.34
C LEU A 145 -5.14 4.42 11.41
#